data_AF-A0A6C7N992-F1
#
_entry.id   AF-A0A6C7N992-F1
#
_cell.length_a   1.000
_cell.length_b   1.000
_cell.length_c   1.000
_cell.angle_alpha   90.00
_cell.angle_beta   90.00
_cell.angle_gamma   90.00
#
_symmetry.space_group_name_H-M   'P 1'
#
loop_
_entity.id
_entity.type
_entity.pdbx_description
1 polymer ?
#
loop_
_entity_poly.entity_id
_entity_poly.type
_entity_poly.pdbx_seq_one_letter_code
_entity_poly.pdbx_strand_id
1 'polypeptide(L)'
;MKNVIIIGAGGFARELYSYLKDANYEIIGYIDIQENNFFDLKYLGNEDNFDKKFIQKASFALGVGQINLRKKILVKLSKKSCNFITFIHPQSFVSKEAKIGQGL
;
A
#
# COMPACT_ATOMS: atom_id res chain seq x y z
N MET A 1 3.13 -6.71 14.94
CA MET A 1 2.41 -5.76 14.06
C MET A 1 2.97 -5.87 12.66
N LYS A 2 2.16 -5.70 11.61
CA LYS A 2 2.63 -5.80 10.22
C LYS A 2 2.96 -4.39 9.73
N ASN A 3 4.23 -4.12 9.44
CA ASN A 3 4.67 -2.86 8.86
C ASN A 3 4.17 -2.73 7.43
N VAL A 4 3.63 -1.55 7.10
CA VAL A 4 3.08 -1.25 5.79
C VAL A 4 3.63 0.07 5.26
N ILE A 5 3.91 0.09 3.95
CA ILE A 5 4.16 1.30 3.16
C ILE A 5 2.98 1.48 2.22
N ILE A 6 2.38 2.67 2.23
CA ILE A 6 1.28 3.00 1.31
C ILE A 6 1.87 3.49 -0.02
N ILE A 7 1.28 3.04 -1.13
CA ILE A 7 1.63 3.48 -2.48
C ILE A 7 0.59 4.49 -2.96
N GLY A 8 1.03 5.72 -3.21
CA GLY A 8 0.19 6.87 -3.56
C GLY A 8 -0.25 7.65 -2.32
N ALA A 9 -0.58 8.93 -2.53
CA ALA A 9 -1.05 9.84 -1.49
C ALA A 9 -2.33 10.62 -1.87
N GLY A 10 -3.06 10.13 -2.87
CA GLY A 10 -4.36 10.68 -3.30
C GLY A 10 -5.50 10.34 -2.34
N GLY A 11 -6.74 10.72 -2.70
CA GLY A 11 -7.93 10.48 -1.86
C GLY A 11 -8.11 9.01 -1.47
N PHE A 12 -7.94 8.08 -2.43
CA PHE A 12 -8.04 6.64 -2.16
C PHE A 12 -6.99 6.15 -1.14
N ALA A 13 -5.77 6.69 -1.19
CA ALA A 13 -4.72 6.37 -0.21
C ALA A 13 -5.07 6.87 1.19
N ARG A 14 -5.78 8.01 1.31
CA ARG A 14 -6.22 8.56 2.60
C ARG A 14 -7.28 7.69 3.26
N GLU A 15 -8.22 7.16 2.48
CA GLU A 15 -9.19 6.18 2.98
C GLU A 15 -8.48 4.90 3.45
N LEU A 16 -7.58 4.37 2.61
CA LEU A 16 -6.79 3.18 2.95
C LEU A 16 -5.93 3.39 4.21
N TYR A 17 -5.34 4.57 4.39
CA TYR A 17 -4.63 4.93 5.61
C TYR A 17 -5.52 4.78 6.85
N SER A 18 -6.72 5.36 6.83
CA SER A 18 -7.66 5.26 7.95
C SER A 18 -8.03 3.81 8.25
N TYR A 19 -8.35 3.00 7.23
CA TYR A 19 -8.69 1.59 7.45
C TYR A 19 -7.53 0.76 8.00
N LEU A 20 -6.30 1.03 7.54
CA LEU A 20 -5.11 0.37 8.06
C LEU A 20 -4.84 0.76 9.51
N LYS A 21 -5.05 2.03 9.87
CA LYS A 21 -4.94 2.51 11.26
C LYS A 21 -5.98 1.83 12.16
N ASP A 22 -7.24 1.77 11.72
CA ASP A 22 -8.33 1.11 12.46
C ASP A 22 -8.05 -0.39 12.67
N ALA A 23 -7.40 -1.03 11.69
CA ALA A 23 -6.95 -2.42 11.77
C ALA A 23 -5.58 -2.61 12.47
N ASN A 24 -5.06 -1.59 13.16
CA ASN A 24 -3.79 -1.62 13.91
C ASN A 24 -2.55 -2.00 13.09
N TYR A 25 -2.49 -1.61 11.82
CA TYR A 25 -1.26 -1.69 11.02
C TYR A 25 -0.28 -0.56 11.38
N GLU A 26 1.01 -0.87 11.31
CA GLU A 26 2.07 0.11 11.51
C GLU A 26 2.48 0.69 10.16
N ILE A 27 2.09 1.94 9.90
CA ILE A 27 2.35 2.61 8.62
C ILE A 27 3.67 3.37 8.74
N ILE A 28 4.73 2.84 8.14
CA ILE A 28 6.10 3.35 8.33
C ILE A 28 6.51 4.44 7.32
N GLY A 29 5.62 4.75 6.38
CA GLY A 29 5.81 5.77 5.36
C GLY A 29 4.98 5.51 4.11
N TYR A 30 5.23 6.29 3.07
CA TYR A 30 4.58 6.15 1.79
C TYR A 30 5.55 6.37 0.63
N ILE A 31 5.20 5.84 -0.54
CA ILE A 31 5.84 6.18 -1.81
C ILE A 31 4.84 6.83 -2.75
N ASP A 32 5.28 7.79 -3.55
CA ASP A 32 4.47 8.45 -4.58
C ASP A 32 5.40 9.05 -5.65
N ILE A 33 4.86 9.58 -6.74
CA ILE A 33 5.64 10.20 -7.82
C ILE A 33 6.50 11.36 -7.29
N GLN A 34 5.97 12.10 -6.31
CA GLN A 34 6.63 13.21 -5.64
C GLN A 34 6.21 13.32 -4.17
N GLU A 35 7.03 14.00 -3.37
CA GLU A 35 6.67 14.36 -2.01
C GLU A 35 5.44 15.27 -1.99
N ASN A 36 4.56 15.05 -1.01
CA ASN A 36 3.31 15.78 -0.86
C ASN A 36 2.79 15.63 0.57
N ASN A 37 1.79 16.42 0.95
CA ASN A 37 1.25 16.36 2.31
C ASN A 37 0.33 15.13 2.49
N PHE A 38 0.90 14.01 2.95
CA PHE A 38 0.16 12.77 3.23
C PHE A 38 0.21 12.40 4.71
N PHE A 39 -0.53 13.15 5.51
CA PHE A 39 -0.44 13.09 6.99
C PHE A 39 1.01 13.33 7.44
N ASP A 40 1.36 12.94 8.67
CA ASP A 40 2.73 13.02 9.21
C ASP A 40 3.59 11.81 8.80
N LEU A 41 3.30 11.21 7.64
CA LEU A 41 4.05 10.06 7.15
C LEU A 41 5.30 10.49 6.40
N LYS A 42 6.36 9.71 6.55
CA LYS A 42 7.62 9.93 5.83
C LYS A 42 7.48 9.57 4.35
N TYR A 43 7.86 10.47 3.47
CA TYR A 43 8.07 10.18 2.05
C TYR A 43 9.33 9.30 1.89
N LEU A 44 9.16 8.13 1.28
CA LEU A 44 10.22 7.13 1.11
C LEU A 44 10.80 7.12 -0.31
N GLY A 45 10.33 8.03 -1.18
CA GLY A 45 10.67 8.08 -2.59
C GLY A 45 9.51 7.63 -3.48
N ASN A 46 9.84 7.26 -4.70
CA ASN A 46 8.90 6.79 -5.72
C ASN A 46 9.19 5.32 -6.07
N GLU A 47 8.40 4.78 -7.01
CA GLU A 47 8.50 3.41 -7.47
C GLU A 47 9.88 3.04 -8.03
N ASP A 48 10.68 4.01 -8.48
CA ASP A 48 12.02 3.83 -9.05
C ASP A 48 13.12 3.89 -7.99
N ASN A 49 13.02 4.80 -7.02
CA ASN A 49 14.15 5.20 -6.19
C ASN A 49 14.01 4.93 -4.68
N PHE A 50 12.91 4.34 -4.20
CA PHE A 50 12.81 3.97 -2.79
C PHE A 50 13.89 2.95 -2.36
N ASP A 51 14.35 3.04 -1.12
CA ASP A 51 15.42 2.19 -0.59
C ASP A 51 14.99 0.71 -0.52
N LYS A 52 15.78 -0.18 -1.14
CA LYS A 52 15.51 -1.63 -1.18
C LYS A 52 15.40 -2.26 0.21
N LYS A 53 15.99 -1.66 1.26
CA LYS A 53 15.84 -2.15 2.64
C LYS A 53 14.39 -2.23 3.09
N PHE A 54 13.49 -1.43 2.50
CA PHE A 54 12.08 -1.44 2.83
C PHE A 54 11.36 -2.70 2.36
N ILE A 55 11.85 -3.36 1.30
CA ILE A 55 11.26 -4.60 0.76
C ILE A 55 11.22 -5.71 1.81
N GLN A 56 12.24 -5.77 2.67
CA GLN A 56 12.33 -6.77 3.75
C GLN A 56 11.68 -6.31 5.05
N LYS A 57 11.42 -5.00 5.20
CA LYS A 57 10.92 -4.40 6.45
C LYS A 57 9.42 -4.19 6.49
N ALA A 58 8.76 -4.13 5.33
CA ALA A 58 7.34 -3.84 5.22
C ALA A 58 6.72 -4.47 3.98
N SER A 59 5.41 -4.68 4.05
CA SER A 59 4.60 -4.95 2.88
C SER A 59 4.03 -3.65 2.30
N PHE A 60 3.59 -3.68 1.05
CA PHE A 60 3.08 -2.53 0.33
C PHE A 60 1.56 -2.59 0.20
N ALA A 61 0.89 -1.47 0.46
CA ALA A 61 -0.56 -1.32 0.30
C ALA A 61 -0.87 -0.39 -0.88
N LEU A 62 -1.73 -0.84 -1.79
CA LEU A 62 -2.00 -0.11 -3.04
C LEU A 62 -3.04 1.00 -2.81
N GLY A 63 -2.59 2.21 -2.50
CA GLY A 63 -3.40 3.42 -2.34
C GLY A 63 -3.74 4.14 -3.66
N VAL A 64 -3.78 3.43 -4.79
CA VAL A 64 -4.06 4.01 -6.12
C VAL A 64 -5.37 3.48 -6.69
N GLY A 65 -6.38 4.35 -6.82
CA GLY A 65 -7.71 3.99 -7.33
C GLY A 65 -7.77 3.76 -8.85
N GLN A 66 -6.89 4.41 -9.63
CA GLN A 66 -6.86 4.23 -11.09
C GLN A 66 -6.34 2.85 -11.48
N ILE A 67 -7.22 1.99 -12.02
CA ILE A 67 -6.94 0.57 -12.30
C ILE A 67 -5.71 0.37 -13.20
N ASN A 68 -5.61 1.12 -14.29
CA ASN A 68 -4.49 0.98 -15.24
C ASN A 68 -3.15 1.38 -14.61
N LEU A 69 -3.16 2.41 -13.76
CA LEU A 69 -1.97 2.83 -13.03
C LEU A 69 -1.60 1.79 -11.96
N ARG A 70 -2.56 1.36 -11.14
CA ARG A 70 -2.37 0.31 -10.12
C ARG A 70 -1.74 -0.96 -10.71
N LYS A 71 -2.20 -1.41 -11.89
CA LYS A 71 -1.60 -2.55 -12.60
C LYS A 71 -0.14 -2.32 -12.98
N LYS A 72 0.19 -1.15 -13.53
CA LYS A 72 1.57 -0.79 -13.90
C LYS A 72 2.50 -0.79 -12.68
N ILE A 73 2.05 -0.17 -11.59
CA ILE A 73 2.77 -0.12 -10.32
C ILE A 73 3.01 -1.52 -9.78
N LEU A 74 1.96 -2.36 -9.75
CA LEU A 74 2.05 -3.74 -9.27
C LEU A 74 3.09 -4.52 -10.08
N VAL A 75 3.03 -4.51 -11.41
CA VAL A 75 4.02 -5.18 -12.26
C VAL A 75 5.43 -4.68 -12.00
N LYS A 76 5.62 -3.37 -11.87
CA LYS A 76 6.94 -2.76 -11.66
C LYS A 76 7.54 -3.12 -10.31
N LEU A 77 6.77 -3.03 -9.24
CA LEU A 77 7.22 -3.32 -7.89
C LEU A 77 7.30 -4.83 -7.60
N SER A 78 6.49 -5.67 -8.25
CA SER A 78 6.66 -7.13 -8.21
C SER A 78 8.01 -7.56 -8.80
N LYS A 79 8.50 -6.90 -9.86
CA LYS A 79 9.86 -7.14 -10.39
C LYS A 79 10.96 -6.77 -9.39
N LYS A 80 10.67 -5.90 -8.42
CA LYS A 80 11.55 -5.56 -7.30
C LYS A 80 11.38 -6.49 -6.10
N SER A 81 10.59 -7.55 -6.20
CA SER A 81 10.26 -8.46 -5.10
C SER A 81 9.50 -7.80 -3.93
N CYS A 82 8.77 -6.71 -4.19
CA CYS A 82 7.90 -6.12 -3.19
C CYS A 82 6.72 -7.05 -2.88
N ASN A 83 6.45 -7.24 -1.58
CA ASN A 83 5.28 -7.98 -1.12
C ASN A 83 4.09 -7.04 -0.95
N PHE A 84 2.95 -7.37 -1.55
CA PHE A 84 1.72 -6.58 -1.39
C PHE A 84 0.80 -7.21 -0.34
N ILE A 85 0.19 -6.38 0.50
CA ILE A 85 -0.91 -6.83 1.34
C ILE A 85 -2.19 -6.92 0.53
N THR A 86 -2.96 -7.96 0.80
CA THR A 86 -4.41 -7.98 0.56
C THR A 86 -5.05 -7.50 1.84
N PHE A 87 -5.77 -6.38 1.79
CA PHE A 87 -6.40 -5.78 2.96
C PHE A 87 -7.91 -5.92 2.89
N ILE A 88 -8.49 -6.46 3.96
CA ILE A 88 -9.92 -6.56 4.18
C ILE A 88 -10.17 -6.00 5.57
N HIS A 89 -11.01 -4.98 5.67
CA HIS A 89 -11.30 -4.37 6.95
C HIS A 89 -12.01 -5.39 7.87
N PRO A 90 -11.71 -5.42 9.18
CA PRO A 90 -12.32 -6.41 10.11
C PRO A 90 -13.86 -6.37 10.15
N GLN A 91 -14.46 -5.24 9.77
CA GLN A 91 -15.92 -5.08 9.71
C GLN A 91 -16.53 -5.44 8.34
N SER A 92 -15.71 -5.88 7.38
CA SER A 92 -16.20 -6.33 6.07
C SER A 92 -16.83 -7.73 6.18
N PHE A 93 -18.00 -7.91 5.59
CA PHE A 93 -18.60 -9.23 5.39
C PHE A 93 -18.10 -9.81 4.07
N VAL A 94 -17.38 -10.93 4.14
CA VAL A 94 -16.81 -11.62 2.98
C VAL A 94 -17.31 -13.06 2.96
N SER A 95 -17.84 -13.51 1.83
CA SER A 95 -18.27 -14.91 1.65
C SER A 95 -17.09 -15.86 1.83
N LYS A 96 -17.35 -17.02 2.45
CA LYS A 96 -16.33 -18.05 2.68
C LYS A 96 -15.81 -18.68 1.38
N GLU A 97 -16.60 -18.55 0.32
CA GLU A 97 -16.33 -19.07 -1.03
C GLU A 97 -15.64 -18.04 -1.93
N ALA A 98 -15.43 -16.81 -1.45
CA ALA A 98 -14.81 -15.75 -2.22
C ALA A 98 -13.35 -16.06 -2.56
N LYS A 99 -12.99 -15.88 -3.84
CA LYS A 99 -11.60 -15.94 -4.29
C LYS A 99 -11.00 -14.54 -4.30
N ILE A 100 -10.10 -14.27 -3.36
CA ILE A 100 -9.46 -12.97 -3.20
C ILE A 100 -8.02 -13.03 -3.68
N GLY A 101 -7.69 -12.13 -4.62
CA GLY A 101 -6.34 -12.00 -5.16
C GLY A 101 -5.38 -11.24 -4.26
N GLN A 102 -4.11 -11.28 -4.63
CA GLN A 102 -3.07 -10.48 -3.99
C GLN A 102 -3.27 -8.99 -4.27
N GLY A 103 -3.03 -8.16 -3.25
CA GLY A 103 -3.00 -6.72 -3.41
C GLY A 103 -4.38 -6.09 -3.40
N LEU A 104 -5.44 -6.79 -2.95
CA LEU A 104 -6.79 -6.25 -2.78
C LEU A 104 -6.77 -5.02 -1.87
#